data_AF-A0A5C7VF04-F1
#
_entry.id   AF-A0A5C7VF04-F1
#
_cell.length_a   1.000
_cell.length_b   1.000
_cell.length_c   1.000
_cell.angle_alpha   90.00
_cell.angle_beta   90.00
_cell.angle_gamma   90.00
#
_symmetry.space_group_name_H-M   'P 1'
#
loop_
_entity.id
_entity.type
_entity.pdbx_description
1 polymer ?
#
loop_
_entity_poly.entity_id
_entity_poly.type
_entity_poly.pdbx_seq_one_letter_code
_entity_poly.pdbx_strand_id
1 'polypeptide(L)'
;MSLRPKPPQNSTNDDPRIDELINKGGSVATATNHASLPHTMTFTAQVQLRLKKDVLQRIDNHRQKRTLPPSRHAWILEAILEKLKTEV
;
A
#
# COMPACT_ATOMS: atom_id res chain seq x y z
N MET A 1 -1.98 60.83 10.73
CA MET A 1 -2.07 59.37 10.54
C MET A 1 -0.71 58.78 10.83
N SER A 2 -0.57 57.93 11.84
CA SER A 2 0.72 57.34 12.25
C SER A 2 0.87 55.93 11.66
N LEU A 3 1.87 55.74 10.80
CA LEU A 3 2.26 54.42 10.31
C LEU A 3 3.29 53.82 11.28
N ARG A 4 2.90 52.76 11.97
CA ARG A 4 3.81 52.00 12.83
C ARG A 4 4.63 51.04 11.94
N PRO A 5 5.97 51.05 11.98
CA PRO A 5 6.76 50.16 11.12
C PRO A 5 6.66 48.71 11.61
N LYS A 6 6.71 47.77 10.66
CA LYS A 6 6.67 46.33 10.94
C LYS A 6 8.03 45.89 11.53
N PRO A 7 8.05 45.11 12.63
CA PRO A 7 9.31 44.66 13.24
C PRO A 7 10.12 43.77 12.28
N PRO A 8 11.46 43.83 12.33
CA PRO A 8 12.31 42.99 11.50
C PRO A 8 12.19 41.52 11.93
N GLN A 9 11.99 40.64 10.95
CA GLN A 9 11.88 39.21 11.14
C GLN A 9 13.30 38.62 11.15
N ASN A 10 13.90 38.48 12.32
CA ASN A 10 15.13 37.71 12.49
C ASN A 10 14.80 36.22 12.34
N SER A 11 14.98 35.66 11.14
CA SER A 11 14.98 34.22 10.93
C SER A 11 16.41 33.70 11.00
N THR A 12 16.89 33.52 12.23
CA THR A 12 18.02 32.63 12.50
C THR A 12 17.48 31.59 13.47
N ASN A 13 16.73 30.63 12.94
CA ASN A 13 16.40 29.41 13.65
C ASN A 13 17.52 28.39 13.36
N ASP A 14 18.71 28.64 13.91
CA ASP A 14 19.76 27.63 14.01
C ASP A 14 19.50 26.79 15.27
N ASP A 15 18.34 26.14 15.32
CA ASP A 15 18.05 25.14 16.34
C ASP A 15 18.35 23.76 15.73
N PRO A 16 19.44 23.07 16.16
CA PRO A 16 19.79 21.76 15.62
C PRO A 16 18.68 20.72 15.82
N ARG A 17 17.74 20.97 16.74
CA ARG A 17 16.55 20.12 16.94
C ARG A 17 15.57 20.18 15.78
N ILE A 18 15.49 21.31 15.08
CA ILE A 18 14.63 21.46 13.90
C ILE A 18 15.28 20.73 12.71
N ASP A 19 16.59 20.86 12.53
CA ASP A 19 17.31 20.13 11.49
C ASP A 19 17.28 18.61 11.74
N GLU A 20 17.40 18.16 12.98
CA GLU A 20 17.21 16.76 13.35
C GLU A 20 15.79 16.26 13.03
N LEU A 21 14.78 17.11 13.20
CA LEU A 21 13.38 16.78 12.90
C LEU A 21 13.12 16.73 11.39
N ILE A 22 13.67 17.66 10.61
CA ILE A 22 13.53 17.72 9.14
C ILE A 22 14.29 16.55 8.48
N ASN A 23 15.50 16.25 8.96
CA ASN A 23 16.32 15.13 8.47
C ASN A 23 15.80 13.76 8.92
N LYS A 24 14.80 13.72 9.79
CA LYS A 24 13.99 12.53 10.09
C LYS A 24 13.00 12.21 8.94
N GLY A 25 13.44 12.41 7.70
CA GLY A 25 12.73 12.01 6.49
C GLY A 25 12.33 10.55 6.59
N GLY A 26 11.05 10.29 6.29
CA GLY A 26 10.30 9.05 6.48
C GLY A 26 11.13 7.79 6.65
N SER A 27 10.96 7.13 7.81
CA SER A 27 11.43 5.76 8.04
C SER A 27 11.13 4.91 6.81
N VAL A 28 12.19 4.56 6.08
CA VAL A 28 12.13 3.52 5.07
C VAL A 28 11.80 2.25 5.83
N ALA A 29 10.65 1.64 5.53
CA ALA A 29 10.31 0.33 6.09
C ALA A 29 11.47 -0.60 5.77
N THR A 30 12.23 -1.00 6.79
CA THR A 30 13.27 -2.00 6.66
C THR A 30 12.59 -3.23 6.08
N ALA A 31 12.99 -3.59 4.86
CA ALA A 31 12.61 -4.86 4.26
C ALA A 31 12.92 -5.93 5.31
N THR A 32 11.86 -6.52 5.86
CA THR A 32 12.01 -7.58 6.83
C THR A 32 12.63 -8.73 6.04
N ASN A 33 13.94 -8.89 6.22
CA ASN A 33 14.65 -10.12 5.90
C ASN A 33 13.77 -11.27 6.37
N HIS A 34 13.38 -12.14 5.44
CA HIS A 34 12.77 -13.43 5.72
C HIS A 34 13.81 -14.31 6.45
N ALA A 35 14.12 -13.95 7.70
CA ALA A 35 14.72 -14.83 8.66
C ALA A 35 13.63 -15.81 9.09
N SER A 36 13.70 -17.01 8.52
CA SER A 36 13.29 -18.29 9.12
C SER A 36 12.34 -18.17 10.32
N LEU A 37 11.05 -17.99 10.03
CA LEU A 37 9.98 -18.11 11.01
C LEU A 37 9.48 -19.56 11.06
N PRO A 38 9.04 -20.05 12.24
CA PRO A 38 8.65 -21.45 12.43
C PRO A 38 7.48 -21.85 11.52
N HIS A 39 7.47 -23.11 11.11
CA HIS A 39 6.62 -23.75 10.09
C HIS A 39 5.09 -23.75 10.36
N THR A 40 4.63 -22.87 11.27
CA THR A 40 3.25 -22.80 11.77
C THR A 40 2.69 -21.38 11.75
N MET A 41 3.28 -20.49 10.94
CA MET A 41 2.64 -19.22 10.58
C MET A 41 2.16 -19.32 9.14
N THR A 42 0.83 -19.24 8.97
CA THR A 42 0.14 -19.17 7.68
C THR A 42 0.48 -17.82 7.03
N PHE A 43 1.69 -17.70 6.49
CA PHE A 43 2.11 -16.50 5.79
C PHE A 43 1.37 -16.37 4.46
N THR A 44 0.76 -15.21 4.24
CA THR A 44 0.21 -14.84 2.94
C THR A 44 1.36 -14.55 1.97
N ALA A 45 1.55 -15.42 0.98
CA ALA A 45 2.53 -15.19 -0.07
C ALA A 45 1.98 -14.16 -1.09
N GLN A 46 2.76 -13.12 -1.37
CA GLN A 46 2.42 -12.19 -2.46
C GLN A 46 2.76 -12.82 -3.81
N VAL A 47 1.79 -12.84 -4.72
CA VAL A 47 1.95 -13.38 -6.07
C VAL A 47 1.70 -12.28 -7.10
N GLN A 48 2.67 -12.06 -8.00
CA GLN A 48 2.53 -11.15 -9.13
C GLN A 48 1.96 -11.90 -10.34
N LEU A 49 0.81 -11.47 -10.85
CA LEU A 49 0.14 -12.08 -12.01
C LEU A 49 0.26 -11.18 -13.23
N ARG A 50 0.81 -11.70 -14.34
CA ARG A 50 0.83 -11.03 -15.64
C ARG A 50 -0.31 -11.55 -16.51
N LEU A 51 -1.34 -10.73 -16.70
CA LEU A 51 -2.53 -11.08 -17.49
C LEU A 51 -2.61 -10.22 -18.75
N LYS A 52 -3.10 -10.80 -19.85
CA LYS A 52 -3.48 -10.02 -21.03
C LYS A 52 -4.63 -9.07 -20.65
N LYS A 53 -4.64 -7.88 -21.27
CA LYS A 53 -5.65 -6.84 -20.99
C LYS A 53 -7.08 -7.36 -21.18
N ASP A 54 -7.31 -8.15 -22.22
CA ASP A 54 -8.64 -8.70 -22.53
C ASP A 54 -9.15 -9.64 -21.43
N VAL A 55 -8.25 -10.41 -20.82
CA VAL A 55 -8.59 -11.30 -19.70
C VAL A 55 -8.94 -10.48 -18.46
N LEU A 56 -8.15 -9.45 -18.17
CA LEU A 56 -8.42 -8.55 -17.05
C LEU A 56 -9.79 -7.84 -17.20
N GLN A 57 -10.12 -7.40 -18.41
CA GLN A 57 -11.43 -6.81 -18.71
C GLN A 57 -12.58 -7.81 -18.53
N ARG A 58 -12.40 -9.07 -18.97
CA ARG A 58 -13.40 -10.12 -18.73
C ARG A 58 -13.65 -10.33 -17.23
N ILE A 59 -12.58 -10.40 -16.42
CA ILE A 59 -12.67 -10.53 -14.97
C ILE A 59 -13.44 -9.34 -14.37
N ASP A 60 -13.09 -8.11 -14.77
CA ASP A 60 -13.74 -6.89 -14.29
C ASP A 60 -15.24 -6.88 -14.63
N ASN A 61 -15.61 -7.24 -15.86
CA ASN A 61 -16.99 -7.32 -16.31
C ASN A 61 -17.81 -8.37 -15.55
N HIS A 62 -17.23 -9.54 -15.27
CA HIS A 62 -17.91 -10.57 -14.48
C HIS A 62 -18.11 -10.17 -13.02
N ARG A 63 -17.09 -9.53 -12.43
CA ARG A 63 -17.12 -9.06 -11.04
C ARG A 63 -18.20 -8.01 -10.81
N GLN A 64 -18.37 -7.08 -11.76
CA GLN A 64 -19.32 -5.98 -11.69
C GLN A 64 -20.80 -6.41 -11.78
N LYS A 65 -21.09 -7.66 -12.17
CA LYS A 65 -22.47 -8.18 -12.23
C LYS A 65 -23.06 -8.48 -10.86
N ARG A 66 -22.24 -8.58 -9.81
CA ARG A 66 -22.70 -8.83 -8.44
C ARG A 66 -23.22 -7.53 -7.81
N THR A 67 -24.28 -7.62 -7.01
CA THR A 67 -24.89 -6.47 -6.30
C THR A 67 -23.86 -5.67 -5.50
N LEU A 68 -22.92 -6.36 -4.88
CA LEU A 68 -21.72 -5.77 -4.27
C LEU A 68 -20.50 -6.39 -4.97
N PRO A 69 -19.84 -5.66 -5.89
CA PRO A 69 -18.71 -6.21 -6.63
C PRO A 69 -17.53 -6.43 -5.66
N PRO A 70 -17.03 -7.67 -5.52
CA PRO A 70 -15.89 -7.94 -4.64
C PRO A 70 -14.62 -7.26 -5.16
N SER A 71 -13.52 -7.32 -4.40
CA SER A 71 -12.21 -6.91 -4.92
C SER A 71 -11.72 -7.92 -5.97
N ARG A 72 -10.81 -7.50 -6.85
CA ARG A 72 -10.17 -8.43 -7.82
C ARG A 72 -9.51 -9.60 -7.12
N HIS A 73 -8.82 -9.32 -6.02
CA HIS A 73 -8.16 -10.34 -5.19
C HIS A 73 -9.15 -11.38 -4.69
N ALA A 74 -10.25 -10.95 -4.05
CA ALA A 74 -11.25 -11.87 -3.51
C ALA A 74 -11.91 -12.70 -4.62
N TRP A 75 -12.24 -12.08 -5.75
CA TRP A 75 -12.83 -12.77 -6.89
C TRP A 75 -11.89 -13.84 -7.48
N ILE A 76 -10.60 -13.52 -7.63
CA ILE A 76 -9.60 -14.48 -8.15
C ILE A 76 -9.42 -15.66 -7.19
N LEU A 77 -9.34 -15.40 -5.88
CA LEU A 77 -9.24 -16.46 -4.88
C LEU A 77 -10.47 -17.37 -4.90
N GLU A 78 -11.67 -16.80 -4.93
CA GLU A 78 -12.91 -17.55 -5.01
C GLU A 78 -12.94 -18.47 -6.24
N ALA A 79 -12.58 -17.94 -7.41
CA ALA A 79 -12.51 -18.71 -8.65
C ALA A 79 -11.49 -19.87 -8.58
N ILE A 80 -10.32 -19.63 -7.98
CA ILE A 80 -9.31 -20.69 -7.78
C ILE A 80 -9.86 -21.77 -6.84
N LEU A 81 -10.45 -21.38 -5.72
CA LEU A 81 -11.02 -22.33 -4.75
C LEU A 81 -12.17 -23.14 -5.33
N GLU A 82 -13.06 -22.52 -6.11
CA GLU A 82 -14.15 -23.21 -6.82
C GLU A 82 -13.60 -24.24 -7.81
N LYS A 83 -12.56 -23.87 -8.56
CA LYS A 83 -11.91 -24.78 -9.50
C LYS A 83 -11.27 -25.98 -8.79
N LEU A 84 -10.55 -25.74 -7.70
CA LEU A 84 -9.93 -26.79 -6.87
C LEU A 84 -10.98 -27.74 -6.27
N LYS A 85 -12.13 -27.22 -5.81
CA LYS A 85 -13.23 -28.06 -5.29
C LYS A 85 -13.84 -28.99 -6.32
N THR A 86 -13.75 -28.65 -7.61
CA THR A 86 -14.34 -29.44 -8.70
C THR A 86 -13.39 -30.53 -9.21
N GLU A 87 -12.08 -30.33 -9.06
CA GLU A 87 -11.06 -31.27 -9.56
C GLU A 87 -10.65 -32.33 -8.53
N VAL A 88 -10.96 -32.11 -7.26
CA VAL A 88 -10.78 -33.06 -6.15
C VAL A 88 -12.02 -33.93 -6.01
#